data_AF-A0A2H0XUZ1-F1
#
_entry.id   AF-A0A2H0XUZ1-F1
#
_cell.length_a   1.000
_cell.length_b   1.000
_cell.length_c   1.000
_cell.angle_alpha   90.00
_cell.angle_beta   90.00
_cell.angle_gamma   90.00
#
_symmetry.space_group_name_H-M   'P 1'
#
loop_
_entity.id
_entity.type
_entity.pdbx_description
1 polymer ?
#
loop_
_entity_poly.entity_id
_entity_poly.type
_entity_poly.pdbx_seq_one_letter_code
_entity_poly.pdbx_strand_id
1 'polypeptide(L)'
;ATILVDDEKESAIDAKMTPAFGYLNLTTTPPNAPVMVNDKPIGNAPLLNYKLMSGKYLLMLKADFYKTTQEGIIIADGQTLTKAIDLPPDFGSISVQAAPVGSKVLIDGKAVGVSPLFVKQIAVGSHKVRIESGEHYEPIETTLFVGLGETQVIQTSLKERIGSLMITSNPPGAIIKIDGAGYKLTSGESAKTPIKLSRVWAGKRTVSLEMPGYASAKQDVVVRENELKPLQFTLNKMVFIKPRDQALWRSAVVPGFGQAYSTRYKVGAGYLAGEVVLYFILQNQKRLYEKYQNAYLIEREDYRSVIGTSEELKVIWEHVQDSYNKMDNQYKKQQLVTGAMVGLYLWNIADAYLFMPKIGEKHVSVYPTIDGFALRLEAELP
;
A
#
# COMPACT_ATOMS: atom_id res chain seq x y z
N ALA A 1 -57.81 74.18 -11.46
CA ALA A 1 -59.19 74.63 -11.22
C ALA A 1 -59.13 75.80 -10.25
N THR A 2 -59.81 76.91 -10.55
CA THR A 2 -59.96 78.03 -9.61
C THR A 2 -61.26 77.80 -8.85
N ILE A 3 -61.18 77.68 -7.53
CA ILE A 3 -62.35 77.60 -6.65
C ILE A 3 -62.49 78.93 -5.92
N LEU A 4 -63.72 79.44 -5.93
CA LEU A 4 -64.13 80.51 -5.02
C LEU A 4 -64.58 79.82 -3.74
N VAL A 5 -63.91 80.16 -2.64
CA VAL A 5 -64.22 79.68 -1.30
C VAL A 5 -64.93 80.81 -0.56
N ASP A 6 -66.03 80.49 0.11
CA ASP A 6 -66.88 81.43 0.85
C ASP A 6 -66.78 81.12 2.35
N ASP A 7 -66.96 82.14 3.20
CA ASP A 7 -66.86 81.96 4.65
C ASP A 7 -68.03 81.09 5.15
N GLU A 8 -67.74 80.12 6.00
CA GLU A 8 -68.69 79.12 6.57
C GLU A 8 -69.27 78.04 5.62
N LYS A 9 -68.75 77.87 4.39
CA LYS A 9 -69.09 76.71 3.52
C LYS A 9 -67.88 75.86 3.16
N GLU A 10 -67.93 74.58 3.53
CA GLU A 10 -66.96 73.59 3.04
C GLU A 10 -67.01 73.51 1.51
N SER A 11 -65.90 73.86 0.86
CA SER A 11 -65.72 73.76 -0.58
C SER A 11 -64.81 72.58 -0.88
N ALA A 12 -65.36 71.52 -1.46
CA ALA A 12 -64.59 70.35 -1.87
C ALA A 12 -64.16 70.47 -3.35
N ILE A 13 -62.86 70.30 -3.62
CA ILE A 13 -62.35 70.02 -4.96
C ILE A 13 -62.27 68.52 -5.13
N ASP A 14 -62.92 68.02 -6.18
CA ASP A 14 -62.66 66.67 -6.69
C ASP A 14 -61.57 66.77 -7.77
N ALA A 15 -60.30 66.70 -7.35
CA ALA A 15 -59.16 66.71 -8.25
C ALA A 15 -58.80 65.26 -8.63
N LYS A 16 -59.15 64.86 -9.85
CA LYS A 16 -58.71 63.57 -10.38
C LYS A 16 -57.24 63.66 -10.81
N MET A 17 -56.33 63.27 -9.92
CA MET A 17 -54.90 63.16 -10.25
C MET A 17 -54.66 62.00 -11.22
N THR A 18 -53.94 62.26 -12.31
CA THR A 18 -53.41 61.20 -13.18
C THR A 18 -52.01 60.80 -12.71
N PRO A 19 -51.67 59.51 -12.69
CA PRO A 19 -50.33 59.08 -12.30
C PRO A 19 -49.28 59.63 -13.28
N ALA A 20 -48.31 60.43 -12.81
CA ALA A 20 -47.14 60.84 -13.62
C ALA A 20 -46.03 59.78 -13.64
N PHE A 21 -46.40 58.51 -13.48
CA PHE A 21 -45.51 57.37 -13.41
C PHE A 21 -46.18 56.14 -14.01
N GLY A 22 -45.37 55.19 -14.46
CA GLY A 22 -45.80 53.86 -14.87
C GLY A 22 -44.88 52.78 -14.29
N TYR A 23 -45.00 51.56 -14.79
CA TYR A 23 -44.27 50.40 -14.31
C TYR A 23 -43.54 49.68 -15.45
N LEU A 24 -42.40 49.08 -15.14
CA LEU A 24 -41.63 48.22 -16.05
C LEU A 24 -41.62 46.78 -15.51
N ASN A 25 -42.07 45.85 -16.35
CA ASN A 25 -41.81 44.43 -16.24
C ASN A 25 -40.74 44.07 -17.28
N LEU A 26 -39.59 43.57 -16.84
CA LEU A 26 -38.47 43.27 -17.73
C LEU A 26 -37.91 41.89 -17.43
N THR A 27 -37.85 41.02 -18.43
CA THR A 27 -37.14 39.74 -18.39
C THR A 27 -35.98 39.73 -19.38
N THR A 28 -34.97 38.90 -19.14
CA THR A 28 -33.82 38.75 -20.04
C THR A 28 -33.46 37.30 -20.29
N THR A 29 -32.91 37.04 -21.47
CA THR A 29 -32.21 35.80 -21.81
C THR A 29 -30.77 36.17 -22.17
N PRO A 30 -29.75 35.79 -21.37
CA PRO A 30 -29.80 34.96 -20.16
C PRO A 30 -30.50 35.67 -18.99
N PRO A 31 -31.03 34.91 -18.02
CA PRO A 31 -31.63 35.49 -16.82
C PRO A 31 -30.59 36.19 -15.96
N ASN A 32 -31.05 37.04 -15.02
CA ASN A 32 -30.19 37.73 -14.05
C ASN A 32 -29.22 38.76 -14.65
N ALA A 33 -29.48 39.28 -15.85
CA ALA A 33 -28.67 40.35 -16.42
C ALA A 33 -28.84 41.66 -15.62
N PRO A 34 -27.75 42.30 -15.16
CA PRO A 34 -27.77 43.67 -14.66
C PRO A 34 -28.47 44.65 -15.62
N VAL A 35 -29.35 45.49 -15.06
CA VAL A 35 -30.14 46.49 -15.78
C VAL A 35 -29.80 47.88 -15.26
N MET A 36 -29.51 48.79 -16.18
CA MET A 36 -29.33 50.21 -15.91
C MET A 36 -30.38 51.02 -16.69
N VAL A 37 -30.87 52.11 -16.09
CA VAL A 37 -31.75 53.11 -16.71
C VAL A 37 -31.02 54.44 -16.69
N ASN A 38 -30.76 55.03 -17.87
CA ASN A 38 -30.02 56.29 -18.01
C ASN A 38 -28.72 56.27 -17.19
N ASP A 39 -27.92 55.21 -17.37
CA ASP A 39 -26.66 54.94 -16.67
C ASP A 39 -26.75 54.71 -15.14
N LYS A 40 -27.96 54.70 -14.56
CA LYS A 40 -28.18 54.37 -13.15
C LYS A 40 -28.56 52.90 -12.99
N PRO A 41 -27.83 52.10 -12.17
CA PRO A 41 -28.21 50.71 -11.91
C PRO A 41 -29.54 50.64 -11.16
N ILE A 42 -30.44 49.78 -11.63
CA ILE A 42 -31.76 49.58 -11.02
C ILE A 42 -32.00 48.16 -10.51
N GLY A 43 -31.04 47.26 -10.70
CA GLY A 43 -31.08 45.86 -10.25
C GLY A 43 -30.75 44.88 -11.37
N ASN A 44 -31.16 43.63 -11.20
CA ASN A 44 -31.01 42.58 -12.20
C ASN A 44 -32.38 42.11 -12.67
N ALA A 45 -32.49 41.69 -13.93
CA ALA A 45 -33.72 41.09 -14.44
C ALA A 45 -33.96 39.69 -13.82
N PRO A 46 -35.21 39.29 -13.50
CA PRO A 46 -36.43 39.98 -13.84
C PRO A 46 -36.73 41.18 -12.94
N LEU A 47 -37.19 42.27 -13.54
CA LEU A 47 -37.82 43.39 -12.83
C LEU A 47 -39.34 43.22 -12.91
N LEU A 48 -40.01 43.29 -11.76
CA LEU A 48 -41.47 43.18 -11.68
C LEU A 48 -42.04 44.45 -11.06
N ASN A 49 -42.96 45.09 -11.79
CA ASN A 49 -43.62 46.34 -11.46
C ASN A 49 -42.63 47.42 -10.99
N TYR A 50 -41.49 47.57 -11.68
CA TYR A 50 -40.50 48.57 -11.32
C TYR A 50 -41.01 49.96 -11.68
N LYS A 51 -41.25 50.80 -10.67
CA LYS A 51 -41.87 52.12 -10.83
C LYS A 51 -40.88 53.12 -11.43
N LEU A 52 -41.28 53.75 -12.53
CA LEU A 52 -40.55 54.83 -13.20
C LEU A 52 -41.49 56.01 -13.43
N MET A 53 -40.96 57.23 -13.37
CA MET A 53 -41.73 58.40 -13.82
C MET A 53 -42.08 58.24 -15.30
N SER A 54 -43.15 58.86 -15.74
CA SER A 54 -43.49 58.80 -17.16
C SER A 54 -42.46 59.60 -17.97
N GLY A 55 -42.05 59.04 -19.11
CA GLY A 55 -40.97 59.62 -19.90
C GLY A 55 -40.23 58.61 -20.75
N LYS A 56 -39.18 59.08 -21.42
CA LYS A 56 -38.28 58.27 -22.25
C LYS A 56 -37.06 57.85 -21.42
N TYR A 57 -36.68 56.59 -21.55
CA TYR A 57 -35.52 56.02 -20.86
C TYR A 57 -34.67 55.21 -21.82
N LEU A 58 -33.37 55.15 -21.55
CA LEU A 58 -32.44 54.22 -22.19
C LEU A 58 -32.13 53.09 -21.20
N LEU A 59 -32.50 51.87 -21.57
CA LEU A 59 -32.07 50.67 -20.89
C LEU A 59 -30.69 50.27 -21.39
N MET A 60 -29.82 49.85 -20.46
CA MET A 60 -28.56 49.18 -20.78
C MET A 60 -28.49 47.87 -20.00
N LEU A 61 -28.31 46.77 -20.72
CA LEU A 61 -28.27 45.42 -20.17
C LEU A 61 -26.92 44.78 -20.47
N LYS A 62 -26.33 44.17 -19.45
CA LYS A 62 -25.04 43.50 -19.54
C LYS A 62 -25.15 42.10 -18.93
N ALA A 63 -24.53 41.11 -19.55
CA ALA A 63 -24.33 39.78 -18.95
C ALA A 63 -22.97 39.22 -19.37
N ASP A 64 -22.36 38.40 -18.51
CA ASP A 64 -21.05 37.81 -18.80
C ASP A 64 -21.12 36.94 -20.05
N PHE A 65 -20.17 37.12 -20.96
CA PHE A 65 -20.11 36.46 -22.26
C PHE A 65 -21.21 36.87 -23.25
N TYR A 66 -22.00 37.91 -22.98
CA TYR A 66 -23.01 38.43 -23.92
C TYR A 66 -22.69 39.87 -24.31
N LYS A 67 -23.16 40.28 -25.50
CA LYS A 67 -23.04 41.67 -25.95
C LYS A 67 -23.90 42.57 -25.08
N THR A 68 -23.40 43.77 -24.80
CA THR A 68 -24.18 44.80 -24.12
C THR A 68 -25.28 45.28 -25.06
N THR A 69 -26.53 45.25 -24.59
CA THR A 69 -27.69 45.69 -25.36
C THR A 69 -28.20 47.01 -24.81
N GLN A 70 -28.51 47.96 -25.69
CA GLN A 70 -29.15 49.22 -25.36
C GLN A 70 -30.53 49.29 -26.02
N GLU A 71 -31.56 49.67 -25.26
CA GLU A 71 -32.92 49.79 -25.78
C GLU A 71 -33.63 51.04 -25.24
N GLY A 72 -34.18 51.86 -26.14
CA GLY A 72 -35.02 52.99 -25.77
C GLY A 72 -36.43 52.54 -25.42
N ILE A 73 -36.93 52.94 -24.25
CA ILE A 73 -38.29 52.66 -23.79
C ILE A 73 -39.06 53.94 -23.46
N ILE A 74 -40.38 53.85 -23.47
CA ILE A 74 -41.29 54.93 -23.06
C ILE A 74 -42.20 54.38 -21.96
N ILE A 75 -42.21 55.03 -20.81
CA ILE A 75 -43.13 54.75 -19.71
C ILE A 75 -44.27 55.75 -19.78
N ALA A 76 -45.50 55.25 -19.88
CA ALA A 76 -46.71 56.06 -19.93
C ALA A 76 -47.43 56.09 -18.58
N ASP A 77 -48.15 57.19 -18.32
CA ASP A 77 -48.93 57.44 -17.11
C ASP A 77 -49.85 56.26 -16.76
N GLY A 78 -49.65 55.66 -15.60
CA GLY A 78 -50.46 54.57 -15.04
C GLY A 78 -50.34 53.23 -15.76
N GLN A 79 -49.52 53.11 -16.81
CA GLN A 79 -49.39 51.88 -17.61
C GLN A 79 -48.20 51.02 -17.16
N THR A 80 -48.29 49.72 -17.43
CA THR A 80 -47.18 48.77 -17.25
C THR A 80 -46.61 48.39 -18.62
N LEU A 81 -45.35 48.74 -18.86
CA LEU A 81 -44.59 48.27 -20.01
C LEU A 81 -43.98 46.90 -19.69
N THR A 82 -44.27 45.89 -20.51
CA THR A 82 -43.64 44.57 -20.42
C THR A 82 -42.65 44.38 -21.57
N LYS A 83 -41.41 44.01 -21.25
CA LYS A 83 -40.32 43.74 -22.20
C LYS A 83 -39.63 42.42 -21.88
N ALA A 84 -39.25 41.70 -22.93
CA ALA A 84 -38.36 40.54 -22.86
C ALA A 84 -37.19 40.82 -23.81
N ILE A 85 -35.96 40.83 -23.28
CA ILE A 85 -34.76 41.19 -24.03
C ILE A 85 -33.81 40.00 -24.08
N ASP A 86 -33.55 39.49 -25.28
CA ASP A 86 -32.54 38.47 -25.52
C ASP A 86 -31.21 39.16 -25.83
N LEU A 87 -30.20 38.98 -24.96
CA LEU A 87 -28.87 39.50 -25.19
C LEU A 87 -28.17 38.59 -26.22
N PRO A 88 -27.56 39.15 -27.29
CA PRO A 88 -26.79 38.35 -28.22
C PRO A 88 -25.58 37.71 -27.53
N PRO A 89 -25.31 36.40 -27.70
CA PRO A 89 -24.10 35.80 -27.17
C PRO A 89 -22.85 36.48 -27.76
N ASP A 90 -21.77 36.45 -26.99
CA ASP A 90 -20.43 36.93 -27.34
C ASP A 90 -19.37 35.92 -26.87
N PHE A 91 -19.69 34.63 -27.04
CA PHE A 91 -18.82 33.51 -26.74
C PHE A 91 -18.83 32.47 -27.85
N GLY A 92 -17.76 31.69 -27.89
CA GLY A 92 -17.72 30.37 -28.51
C GLY A 92 -17.40 29.30 -27.45
N SER A 93 -16.95 28.15 -27.91
CA SER A 93 -16.64 27.00 -27.07
C SER A 93 -15.29 26.37 -27.45
N ILE A 94 -14.69 25.64 -26.52
CA ILE A 94 -13.48 24.84 -26.77
C ILE A 94 -13.73 23.40 -26.32
N SER A 95 -13.44 22.44 -27.20
CA SER A 95 -13.46 21.00 -26.93
C SER A 95 -12.03 20.48 -26.95
N VAL A 96 -11.57 19.87 -25.85
CA VAL A 96 -10.20 19.36 -25.71
C VAL A 96 -10.23 17.85 -25.49
N GLN A 97 -9.58 17.12 -26.39
CA GLN A 97 -9.28 15.69 -26.25
C GLN A 97 -7.77 15.52 -26.25
N ALA A 98 -7.23 14.90 -25.20
CA ALA A 98 -5.81 14.66 -25.09
C ALA A 98 -5.53 13.22 -24.63
N ALA A 99 -4.47 12.63 -25.17
CA ALA A 99 -3.90 11.38 -24.69
C ALA A 99 -2.57 11.67 -23.97
N PRO A 100 -2.39 11.26 -22.70
CA PRO A 100 -3.30 10.42 -21.90
C PRO A 100 -4.58 11.15 -21.45
N VAL A 101 -5.65 10.38 -21.24
CA VAL A 101 -6.89 10.86 -20.62
C VAL A 101 -6.59 11.37 -19.21
N GLY A 102 -7.30 12.40 -18.76
CA GLY A 102 -7.07 13.05 -17.47
C GLY A 102 -5.97 14.11 -17.50
N SER A 103 -5.48 14.50 -18.69
CA SER A 103 -4.49 15.57 -18.82
C SER A 103 -5.11 16.91 -18.41
N LYS A 104 -4.41 17.67 -17.56
CA LYS A 104 -4.86 18.97 -17.07
C LYS A 104 -4.88 20.00 -18.19
N VAL A 105 -5.97 20.76 -18.27
CA VAL A 105 -6.19 21.79 -19.28
C VAL A 105 -6.24 23.15 -18.59
N LEU A 106 -5.44 24.09 -19.09
CA LEU A 106 -5.45 25.48 -18.69
C LEU A 106 -5.81 26.35 -19.90
N ILE A 107 -6.67 27.34 -19.69
CA ILE A 107 -7.02 28.36 -20.68
C ILE A 107 -6.63 29.71 -20.08
N ASP A 108 -5.78 30.45 -20.79
CA ASP A 108 -5.22 31.74 -20.36
C ASP A 108 -4.57 31.69 -18.97
N GLY A 109 -3.88 30.57 -18.70
CA GLY A 109 -3.20 30.32 -17.42
C GLY A 109 -4.12 29.85 -16.29
N LYS A 110 -5.45 29.84 -16.47
CA LYS A 110 -6.41 29.34 -15.48
C LYS A 110 -6.72 27.86 -15.74
N ALA A 111 -6.57 27.03 -14.71
CA ALA A 111 -6.99 25.63 -14.78
C ALA A 111 -8.52 25.54 -14.92
N VAL A 112 -8.98 24.86 -15.99
CA VAL A 112 -10.41 24.72 -16.32
C VAL A 112 -10.93 23.29 -16.13
N GLY A 113 -10.04 22.30 -16.04
CA GLY A 113 -10.41 20.90 -15.85
C GLY A 113 -9.35 19.94 -16.39
N VAL A 114 -9.80 18.72 -16.73
CA VAL A 114 -8.97 17.65 -17.31
C VAL A 114 -9.62 17.09 -18.58
N SER A 115 -8.82 16.62 -19.54
CA SER A 115 -9.30 16.03 -20.79
C SER A 115 -9.95 14.64 -20.60
N PRO A 116 -10.95 14.26 -21.41
CA PRO A 116 -11.71 15.09 -22.35
C PRO A 116 -12.52 16.19 -21.64
N LEU A 117 -12.50 17.40 -22.18
CA LEU A 117 -13.15 18.58 -21.60
C LEU A 117 -13.91 19.37 -22.67
N PHE A 118 -15.13 19.80 -22.37
CA PHE A 118 -15.88 20.75 -23.19
C PHE A 118 -16.18 22.02 -22.38
N VAL A 119 -15.69 23.16 -22.85
CA VAL A 119 -15.89 24.48 -22.24
C VAL A 119 -16.83 25.31 -23.12
N LYS A 120 -18.06 25.53 -22.66
CA LYS A 120 -19.14 26.11 -23.48
C LYS A 120 -19.07 27.62 -23.66
N GLN A 121 -18.60 28.36 -22.65
CA GLN A 121 -18.60 29.83 -22.65
C GLN A 121 -17.17 30.34 -22.54
N ILE A 122 -16.55 30.55 -23.70
CA ILE A 122 -15.24 31.20 -23.83
C ILE A 122 -15.46 32.48 -24.62
N ALA A 123 -14.92 33.60 -24.13
CA ALA A 123 -15.05 34.89 -24.81
C ALA A 123 -14.58 34.79 -26.27
N VAL A 124 -15.15 35.60 -27.16
CA VAL A 124 -14.63 35.69 -28.52
C VAL A 124 -13.26 36.34 -28.49
N GLY A 125 -12.28 35.73 -29.16
CA GLY A 125 -10.91 36.24 -29.17
C GLY A 125 -9.84 35.16 -29.20
N SER A 126 -8.59 35.58 -28.98
CA SER A 126 -7.45 34.66 -28.92
C SER A 126 -7.26 34.13 -27.50
N HIS A 127 -7.15 32.80 -27.39
CA HIS A 127 -6.96 32.10 -26.12
C HIS A 127 -5.74 31.20 -26.17
N LYS A 128 -4.94 31.23 -25.12
CA LYS A 128 -3.80 30.31 -24.93
C LYS A 128 -4.29 29.07 -24.19
N VAL A 129 -4.21 27.91 -24.83
CA VAL A 129 -4.55 26.62 -24.23
C VAL A 129 -3.28 25.84 -23.95
N ARG A 130 -3.08 25.45 -22.69
CA ARG A 130 -1.98 24.61 -22.23
C ARG A 130 -2.52 23.28 -21.72
N ILE A 131 -1.93 22.18 -22.18
CA ILE A 131 -2.29 20.82 -21.79
C ILE A 131 -1.06 20.16 -21.18
N GLU A 132 -1.19 19.60 -19.98
CA GLU A 132 -0.09 18.97 -19.23
C GLU A 132 -0.55 17.68 -18.54
N SER A 133 0.35 16.70 -18.40
CA SER A 133 0.05 15.42 -17.76
C SER A 133 1.23 14.89 -16.96
N GLY A 134 1.31 15.30 -15.69
CA GLY A 134 2.42 14.92 -14.81
C GLY A 134 3.80 15.29 -15.35
N GLU A 135 4.84 14.65 -14.81
CA GLU A 135 6.24 14.96 -15.15
C GLU A 135 6.80 14.13 -16.31
N HIS A 136 6.10 13.05 -16.67
CA HIS A 136 6.53 12.06 -17.67
C HIS A 136 6.12 12.44 -19.11
N TYR A 137 5.40 13.54 -19.28
CA TYR A 137 4.93 14.03 -20.57
C TYR A 137 5.40 15.47 -20.81
N GLU A 138 5.72 15.78 -22.05
CA GLU A 138 6.03 17.14 -22.48
C GLU A 138 4.73 17.95 -22.64
N PRO A 139 4.56 19.08 -21.93
CA PRO A 139 3.34 19.88 -22.02
C PRO A 139 3.26 20.53 -23.41
N ILE A 140 2.03 20.68 -23.91
CA ILE A 140 1.75 21.38 -25.16
C ILE A 140 1.07 22.70 -24.85
N GLU A 141 1.47 23.75 -25.56
CA GLU A 141 0.86 25.06 -25.48
C GLU A 141 0.52 25.53 -26.89
N THR A 142 -0.74 25.89 -27.11
CA THR A 142 -1.24 26.38 -28.39
C THR A 142 -2.05 27.64 -28.18
N THR A 143 -2.06 28.52 -29.17
CA THR A 143 -2.90 29.72 -29.17
C THR A 143 -3.89 29.58 -30.32
N LEU A 144 -5.18 29.73 -30.02
CA LEU A 144 -6.26 29.61 -31.00
C LEU A 144 -7.19 30.81 -30.91
N PHE A 145 -7.92 31.08 -31.98
CA PHE A 145 -8.96 32.11 -32.01
C PHE A 145 -10.33 31.43 -31.88
N VAL A 146 -11.14 31.86 -30.91
CA VAL A 146 -12.51 31.40 -30.73
C VAL A 146 -13.44 32.43 -31.36
N GLY A 147 -14.10 32.05 -32.46
CA GLY A 147 -15.13 32.86 -33.09
C GLY A 147 -16.48 32.81 -32.36
N LEU A 148 -17.38 33.73 -32.72
CA LEU A 148 -18.72 33.80 -32.17
C LEU A 148 -19.51 32.51 -32.48
N GLY A 149 -19.99 31.82 -31.43
CA GLY A 149 -20.72 30.56 -31.56
C GLY A 149 -19.90 29.39 -32.11
N GLU A 150 -18.62 29.60 -32.39
CA GLU A 150 -17.73 28.58 -32.93
C GLU A 150 -17.26 27.63 -31.83
N THR A 151 -17.12 26.35 -32.16
CA THR A 151 -16.47 25.38 -31.28
C THR A 151 -15.09 25.02 -31.83
N GLN A 152 -14.05 25.46 -31.13
CA GLN A 152 -12.68 25.08 -31.44
C GLN A 152 -12.37 23.70 -30.86
N VAL A 153 -11.79 22.81 -31.67
CA VAL A 153 -11.51 21.42 -31.26
C VAL A 153 -10.00 21.20 -31.23
N ILE A 154 -9.50 20.78 -30.06
CA ILE A 154 -8.11 20.39 -29.87
C ILE A 154 -8.08 18.88 -29.66
N GLN A 155 -7.45 18.16 -30.57
CA GLN A 155 -7.13 16.74 -30.43
C GLN A 155 -5.63 16.57 -30.46
N THR A 156 -5.05 16.02 -29.38
CA THR A 156 -3.59 15.87 -29.30
C THR A 156 -3.17 14.65 -28.47
N SER A 157 -1.93 14.24 -28.66
CA SER A 157 -1.27 13.22 -27.84
C SER A 157 0.02 13.83 -27.31
N LEU A 158 0.15 13.90 -25.98
CA LEU A 158 1.35 14.43 -25.35
C LEU A 158 2.51 13.47 -25.58
N LYS A 159 3.68 14.04 -25.90
CA LYS A 159 4.90 13.27 -26.10
C LYS A 159 5.43 12.79 -24.75
N GLU A 160 5.62 11.48 -24.63
CA GLU A 160 6.23 10.88 -23.46
C GLU A 160 7.73 11.20 -23.40
N ARG A 161 8.21 11.50 -22.20
CA ARG A 161 9.63 11.63 -21.87
C ARG A 161 10.15 10.25 -21.48
N ILE A 162 10.66 9.50 -22.46
CA ILE A 162 11.14 8.14 -22.27
C ILE A 162 12.57 7.95 -22.77
N GLY A 163 13.31 7.08 -22.09
CA GLY A 163 14.59 6.55 -22.52
C GLY A 163 14.54 5.03 -22.65
N SER A 164 15.70 4.43 -22.91
CA SER A 164 15.85 2.99 -23.02
C SER A 164 16.88 2.45 -22.01
N LEU A 165 16.63 1.26 -21.49
CA LEU A 165 17.57 0.53 -20.64
C LEU A 165 17.97 -0.78 -21.30
N MET A 166 19.27 -1.10 -21.34
CA MET A 166 19.75 -2.44 -21.68
C MET A 166 20.18 -3.12 -20.39
N ILE A 167 19.39 -4.07 -19.89
CA ILE A 167 19.58 -4.68 -18.58
C ILE A 167 20.07 -6.10 -18.76
N THR A 168 21.19 -6.43 -18.11
CA THR A 168 21.80 -7.76 -18.12
C THR A 168 22.10 -8.21 -16.70
N SER A 169 22.12 -9.52 -16.48
CA SER A 169 22.56 -10.09 -15.21
C SER A 169 23.33 -11.39 -15.38
N ASN A 170 24.15 -11.69 -14.39
CA ASN A 170 24.77 -13.00 -14.21
C ASN A 170 24.30 -13.62 -12.89
N PRO A 171 23.60 -14.77 -12.91
CA PRO A 171 23.10 -15.49 -14.09
C PRO A 171 21.96 -14.72 -14.83
N PRO A 172 21.67 -15.06 -16.10
CA PRO A 172 20.54 -14.50 -16.84
C PRO A 172 19.20 -15.07 -16.36
N GLY A 173 18.08 -14.50 -16.83
CA GLY A 173 16.73 -14.93 -16.49
C GLY A 173 16.11 -14.26 -15.25
N ALA A 174 16.78 -13.27 -14.65
CA ALA A 174 16.26 -12.53 -13.51
C ALA A 174 15.09 -11.62 -13.91
N ILE A 175 14.03 -11.61 -13.10
CA ILE A 175 12.84 -10.77 -13.28
C ILE A 175 13.19 -9.33 -12.94
N ILE A 176 12.76 -8.40 -13.79
CA ILE A 176 13.02 -6.97 -13.65
C ILE A 176 11.82 -6.26 -13.02
N LYS A 177 12.11 -5.43 -12.03
CA LYS A 177 11.18 -4.43 -11.50
C LYS A 177 11.77 -3.03 -11.67
N ILE A 178 10.93 -2.07 -12.01
CA ILE A 178 11.27 -0.64 -12.07
C ILE A 178 10.41 0.08 -11.02
N ASP A 179 11.06 0.84 -10.14
CA ASP A 179 10.43 1.57 -9.03
C ASP A 179 9.56 0.66 -8.14
N GLY A 180 10.01 -0.58 -7.95
CA GLY A 180 9.32 -1.60 -7.15
C GLY A 180 8.20 -2.36 -7.87
N ALA A 181 7.74 -1.88 -9.03
CA ALA A 181 6.71 -2.55 -9.82
C ALA A 181 7.32 -3.51 -10.85
N GLY A 182 6.71 -4.69 -11.01
CA GLY A 182 7.10 -5.66 -12.04
C GLY A 182 6.91 -5.09 -13.44
N TYR A 183 7.97 -5.07 -14.24
CA TYR A 183 7.87 -4.61 -15.62
C TYR A 183 7.24 -5.71 -16.48
N LYS A 184 6.08 -5.41 -17.08
CA LYS A 184 5.34 -6.33 -17.94
C LYS A 184 5.58 -5.99 -19.41
N LEU A 185 5.86 -7.01 -20.20
CA LEU A 185 5.93 -6.88 -21.65
C LEU A 185 4.51 -6.76 -22.22
N THR A 186 4.40 -6.35 -23.49
CA THR A 186 3.11 -6.28 -24.20
C THR A 186 2.39 -7.64 -24.24
N SER A 187 3.12 -8.75 -24.13
CA SER A 187 2.58 -10.11 -23.99
C SER A 187 1.94 -10.40 -22.62
N GLY A 188 2.11 -9.51 -21.63
CA GLY A 188 1.69 -9.72 -20.23
C GLY A 188 2.70 -10.49 -19.37
N GLU A 189 3.78 -11.00 -19.96
CA GLU A 189 4.85 -11.68 -19.22
C GLU A 189 5.75 -10.70 -18.48
N SER A 190 6.36 -11.16 -17.38
CA SER A 190 7.38 -10.37 -16.68
C SER A 190 8.66 -10.29 -17.51
N ALA A 191 9.22 -9.08 -17.65
CA ALA A 191 10.50 -8.88 -18.31
C ALA A 191 11.63 -9.59 -17.53
N LYS A 192 12.49 -10.30 -18.27
CA LYS A 192 13.65 -11.01 -17.72
C LYS A 192 14.93 -10.58 -18.44
N THR A 193 16.05 -10.58 -17.73
CA THR A 193 17.39 -10.32 -18.30
C THR A 193 17.87 -11.46 -19.20
N PRO A 194 18.66 -11.20 -20.26
CA PRO A 194 19.01 -9.87 -20.77
C PRO A 194 17.86 -9.27 -21.60
N ILE A 195 17.61 -7.97 -21.48
CA ILE A 195 16.56 -7.31 -22.27
C ILE A 195 16.84 -5.82 -22.50
N LYS A 196 16.43 -5.33 -23.66
CA LYS A 196 16.31 -3.90 -23.95
C LYS A 196 14.88 -3.45 -23.65
N LEU A 197 14.71 -2.64 -22.62
CA LEU A 197 13.46 -1.94 -22.32
C LEU A 197 13.45 -0.62 -23.07
N SER A 198 12.62 -0.51 -24.11
CA SER A 198 12.61 0.68 -25.00
C SER A 198 11.75 1.84 -24.49
N ARG A 199 10.91 1.62 -23.46
CA ARG A 199 9.94 2.59 -22.94
C ARG A 199 10.04 2.68 -21.41
N VAL A 200 11.06 3.38 -20.93
CA VAL A 200 11.22 3.69 -19.51
C VAL A 200 11.12 5.19 -19.33
N TRP A 201 10.21 5.66 -18.47
CA TRP A 201 10.06 7.08 -18.21
C TRP A 201 11.38 7.71 -17.72
N ALA A 202 11.70 8.87 -18.28
CA ALA A 202 12.89 9.64 -17.94
C ALA A 202 12.86 10.08 -16.46
N GLY A 203 14.04 10.41 -15.93
CA GLY A 203 14.25 10.80 -14.54
C GLY A 203 15.02 9.75 -13.73
N LYS A 204 15.08 9.96 -12.41
CA LYS A 204 15.65 8.99 -11.47
C LYS A 204 14.73 7.78 -11.36
N ARG A 205 15.29 6.58 -11.50
CA ARG A 205 14.58 5.30 -11.44
C ARG A 205 15.38 4.32 -10.60
N THR A 206 14.70 3.44 -9.88
CA THR A 206 15.33 2.31 -9.20
C THR A 206 15.03 1.03 -9.97
N VAL A 207 16.06 0.39 -10.49
CA VAL A 207 15.95 -0.91 -11.16
C VAL A 207 16.33 -2.00 -10.17
N SER A 208 15.47 -3.00 -10.02
CA SER A 208 15.77 -4.15 -9.17
C SER A 208 15.53 -5.47 -9.88
N LEU A 209 16.38 -6.46 -9.57
CA LEU A 209 16.32 -7.80 -10.12
C LEU A 209 15.98 -8.82 -9.04
N GLU A 210 15.12 -9.76 -9.40
CA GLU A 210 14.72 -10.89 -8.55
C GLU A 210 14.88 -12.21 -9.30
N MET A 211 15.50 -13.19 -8.64
CA MET A 211 15.66 -14.52 -9.19
C MET A 211 15.57 -15.57 -8.07
N PRO A 212 14.76 -16.64 -8.21
CA PRO A 212 14.67 -17.69 -7.21
C PRO A 212 16.03 -18.28 -6.84
N GLY A 213 16.34 -18.34 -5.55
CA GLY A 213 17.63 -18.83 -5.03
C GLY A 213 18.77 -17.82 -5.05
N TYR A 214 18.52 -16.56 -5.44
CA TYR A 214 19.52 -15.49 -5.46
C TYR A 214 19.04 -14.27 -4.68
N ALA A 215 19.98 -13.57 -4.05
CA ALA A 215 19.72 -12.29 -3.40
C ALA A 215 19.27 -11.25 -4.43
N SER A 216 18.28 -10.44 -4.07
CA SER A 216 17.83 -9.35 -4.94
C SER A 216 18.94 -8.30 -5.06
N ALA A 217 19.09 -7.76 -6.28
CA ALA A 217 20.02 -6.68 -6.55
C ALA A 217 19.24 -5.43 -6.95
N LYS A 218 19.73 -4.25 -6.58
CA LYS A 218 19.10 -2.95 -6.87
C LYS A 218 20.13 -1.94 -7.32
N GLN A 219 19.76 -1.06 -8.24
CA GLN A 219 20.58 0.04 -8.70
C GLN A 219 19.71 1.23 -9.08
N ASP A 220 20.08 2.41 -8.59
CA ASP A 220 19.49 3.67 -9.01
C ASP A 220 20.16 4.16 -10.30
N VAL A 221 19.35 4.64 -11.23
CA VAL A 221 19.76 5.11 -12.55
C VAL A 221 19.03 6.39 -12.92
N VAL A 222 19.74 7.31 -13.59
CA VAL A 222 19.11 8.45 -14.25
C VAL A 222 18.86 8.08 -15.70
N VAL A 223 17.60 7.93 -16.08
CA VAL A 223 17.17 7.68 -17.46
C VAL A 223 17.00 9.02 -18.16
N ARG A 224 17.71 9.24 -19.27
CA ARG A 224 17.53 10.43 -20.11
C ARG A 224 16.70 10.11 -21.34
N GLU A 225 16.01 11.13 -21.85
CA GLU A 225 15.20 11.01 -23.06
C GLU A 225 16.04 10.57 -24.25
N ASN A 226 15.54 9.58 -24.99
CA ASN A 226 16.18 9.01 -26.18
C ASN A 226 17.60 8.44 -25.95
N GLU A 227 18.06 8.30 -24.69
CA GLU A 227 19.33 7.67 -24.33
C GLU A 227 19.11 6.17 -24.09
N LEU A 228 20.02 5.33 -24.61
CA LEU A 228 20.13 3.92 -24.19
C LEU A 228 21.18 3.78 -23.09
N LYS A 229 20.74 3.44 -21.88
CA LYS A 229 21.64 3.21 -20.75
C LYS A 229 21.85 1.72 -20.48
N PRO A 230 23.08 1.18 -20.57
CA PRO A 230 23.36 -0.19 -20.17
C PRO A 230 23.46 -0.32 -18.64
N LEU A 231 22.88 -1.39 -18.10
CA LEU A 231 22.95 -1.81 -16.70
C LEU A 231 23.38 -3.28 -16.63
N GLN A 232 24.35 -3.57 -15.77
CA GLN A 232 24.87 -4.91 -15.56
C GLN A 232 24.78 -5.26 -14.07
N PHE A 233 24.21 -6.43 -13.78
CA PHE A 233 24.04 -6.92 -12.42
C PHE A 233 24.74 -8.26 -12.23
N THR A 234 25.21 -8.53 -11.02
CA THR A 234 25.62 -9.87 -10.60
C THR A 234 24.76 -10.26 -9.41
N LEU A 235 24.08 -11.41 -9.50
CA LEU A 235 23.22 -11.90 -8.43
C LEU A 235 24.00 -12.92 -7.62
N ASN A 236 24.06 -12.68 -6.31
CA ASN A 236 24.71 -13.59 -5.39
C ASN A 236 23.72 -14.68 -4.99
N LYS A 237 24.13 -15.95 -5.15
CA LYS A 237 23.31 -17.08 -4.73
C LYS A 237 23.04 -16.99 -3.23
N MET A 238 21.79 -17.15 -2.82
CA MET A 238 21.47 -17.24 -1.40
C MET A 238 21.96 -18.58 -0.86
N VAL A 239 22.73 -18.54 0.22
CA VAL A 239 23.16 -19.73 0.97
C VAL A 239 22.36 -19.78 2.25
N PHE A 240 21.45 -20.75 2.37
CA PHE A 240 20.73 -20.98 3.62
C PHE A 240 21.65 -21.74 4.59
N ILE A 241 22.17 -21.03 5.59
CA ILE A 241 22.98 -21.63 6.65
C ILE A 241 22.03 -22.02 7.78
N LYS A 242 21.86 -23.32 8.01
CA LYS A 242 21.14 -23.85 9.17
C LYS A 242 21.82 -23.35 10.46
N PRO A 243 21.12 -22.64 11.37
CA PRO A 243 21.76 -22.06 12.54
C PRO A 243 22.05 -23.13 13.63
N ARG A 244 23.15 -22.93 14.37
CA ARG A 244 23.71 -23.92 15.32
C ARG A 244 22.91 -24.05 16.61
N ASP A 245 22.32 -22.96 17.07
CA ASP A 245 21.42 -22.91 18.22
C ASP A 245 20.18 -23.81 18.01
N GLN A 246 19.66 -23.86 16.78
CA GLN A 246 18.56 -24.75 16.42
C GLN A 246 18.94 -26.23 16.49
N ALA A 247 20.18 -26.57 16.15
CA ALA A 247 20.70 -27.93 16.32
C ALA A 247 20.81 -28.27 17.82
N LEU A 248 21.36 -27.36 18.63
CA LEU A 248 21.49 -27.51 20.08
C LEU A 248 20.15 -27.79 20.75
N TRP A 249 19.15 -26.92 20.53
CA TRP A 249 17.82 -27.07 21.15
C TRP A 249 17.13 -28.38 20.74
N ARG A 250 17.30 -28.83 19.50
CA ARG A 250 16.74 -30.12 19.05
C ARG A 250 17.33 -31.30 19.81
N SER A 251 18.66 -31.33 19.97
CA SER A 251 19.33 -32.39 20.75
C SER A 251 19.05 -32.31 22.25
N ALA A 252 18.68 -31.13 22.76
CA ALA A 252 18.23 -30.95 24.14
C ALA A 252 16.77 -31.39 24.38
N VAL A 253 15.98 -31.62 23.33
CA VAL A 253 14.63 -32.20 23.47
C VAL A 253 14.68 -33.70 23.23
N VAL A 254 15.32 -34.10 22.14
CA VAL A 254 15.44 -35.52 21.75
C VAL A 254 16.91 -35.81 21.44
N PRO A 255 17.55 -36.75 22.17
CA PRO A 255 18.90 -37.19 21.85
C PRO A 255 19.07 -37.53 20.37
N GLY A 256 20.10 -36.98 19.74
CA GLY A 256 20.41 -37.20 18.33
C GLY A 256 19.68 -36.31 17.31
N PHE A 257 18.69 -35.52 17.73
CA PHE A 257 17.85 -34.77 16.78
C PHE A 257 18.57 -33.57 16.15
N GLY A 258 19.44 -32.88 16.90
CA GLY A 258 20.29 -31.83 16.36
C GLY A 258 21.29 -32.33 15.32
N GLN A 259 21.81 -33.54 15.50
CA GLN A 259 22.66 -34.21 14.52
C GLN A 259 21.88 -34.50 13.24
N ALA A 260 20.65 -35.03 13.35
CA ALA A 260 19.78 -35.24 12.19
C ALA A 260 19.45 -33.93 11.44
N TYR A 261 19.18 -32.84 12.17
CA TYR A 261 19.00 -31.50 11.58
C TYR A 261 20.22 -31.05 10.76
N SER A 262 21.41 -31.38 11.24
CA SER A 262 22.69 -31.14 10.56
C SER A 262 23.10 -32.25 9.58
N THR A 263 22.17 -33.12 9.16
CA THR A 263 22.38 -34.24 8.22
C THR A 263 23.38 -35.32 8.70
N ARG A 264 23.72 -35.34 9.99
CA ARG A 264 24.56 -36.35 10.64
C ARG A 264 23.71 -37.51 11.21
N TYR A 265 22.85 -38.10 10.38
CA TYR A 265 21.83 -39.07 10.82
C TYR A 265 22.39 -40.27 11.59
N LYS A 266 23.50 -40.84 11.14
CA LYS A 266 24.15 -41.99 11.82
C LYS A 266 24.62 -41.65 13.23
N VAL A 267 25.17 -40.44 13.42
CA VAL A 267 25.60 -39.96 14.74
C VAL A 267 24.37 -39.74 15.64
N GLY A 268 23.33 -39.11 15.09
CA GLY A 268 22.09 -38.88 15.82
C GLY A 268 21.44 -40.18 16.31
N ALA A 269 21.31 -41.17 15.43
CA ALA A 269 20.80 -42.49 15.77
C ALA A 269 21.64 -43.18 16.87
N GLY A 270 22.98 -43.00 16.84
CA GLY A 270 23.88 -43.50 17.86
C GLY A 270 23.60 -42.94 19.26
N TYR A 271 23.40 -41.62 19.38
CA TYR A 271 23.04 -41.00 20.66
C TYR A 271 21.71 -41.50 21.20
N LEU A 272 20.68 -41.55 20.35
CA LEU A 272 19.36 -42.04 20.76
C LEU A 272 19.42 -43.51 21.22
N ALA A 273 20.10 -44.37 20.45
CA ALA A 273 20.26 -45.77 20.81
C ALA A 273 21.05 -45.94 22.12
N GLY A 274 22.11 -45.16 22.31
CA GLY A 274 22.91 -45.16 23.54
C GLY A 274 22.09 -44.80 24.78
N GLU A 275 21.27 -43.75 24.70
CA GLU A 275 20.37 -43.34 25.79
C GLU A 275 19.32 -44.41 26.09
N VAL A 276 18.71 -45.01 25.06
CA VAL A 276 17.74 -46.09 25.23
C VAL A 276 18.36 -47.31 25.93
N VAL A 277 19.57 -47.71 25.52
CA VAL A 277 20.29 -48.83 26.14
C VAL A 277 20.60 -48.53 27.61
N LEU A 278 21.13 -47.34 27.91
CA LEU A 278 21.43 -46.95 29.29
C LEU A 278 20.17 -46.86 30.16
N TYR A 279 19.05 -46.40 29.60
CA TYR A 279 17.75 -46.41 30.28
C TYR A 279 17.35 -47.83 30.70
N PHE A 280 17.43 -48.82 29.80
CA PHE A 280 17.11 -50.21 30.15
C PHE A 280 18.07 -50.78 31.20
N ILE A 281 19.36 -50.47 31.12
CA ILE A 281 20.34 -50.85 32.14
C ILE A 281 19.96 -50.23 33.48
N LEU A 282 19.61 -48.93 33.51
CA LEU A 282 19.21 -48.21 34.72
C LEU A 282 17.96 -48.83 35.35
N GLN A 283 16.95 -49.17 34.56
CA GLN A 283 15.75 -49.84 35.06
C GLN A 283 16.08 -51.19 35.68
N ASN A 284 16.98 -51.96 35.07
CA ASN A 284 17.42 -53.22 35.65
C ASN A 284 18.20 -53.01 36.96
N GLN A 285 19.10 -52.01 37.04
CA GLN A 285 19.81 -51.68 38.29
C GLN A 285 18.84 -51.24 39.38
N LYS A 286 17.84 -50.42 39.05
CA LYS A 286 16.80 -49.98 39.99
C LYS A 286 16.02 -51.16 40.57
N ARG A 287 15.57 -52.09 39.71
CA ARG A 287 14.89 -53.32 40.12
C ARG A 287 15.75 -54.17 41.05
N LEU A 288 17.05 -54.30 40.75
CA LEU A 288 17.98 -55.04 41.62
C LEU A 288 18.19 -54.32 42.95
N TYR A 289 18.38 -53.00 42.94
CA TYR A 289 18.47 -52.20 44.15
C TYR A 289 17.25 -52.38 45.05
N GLU A 290 16.03 -52.27 44.50
CA GLU A 290 14.78 -52.50 45.23
C GLU A 290 14.73 -53.90 45.87
N LYS A 291 15.18 -54.93 45.14
CA LYS A 291 15.29 -56.29 45.68
C LYS A 291 16.23 -56.37 46.89
N TYR A 292 17.43 -55.79 46.80
CA TYR A 292 18.39 -55.83 47.92
C TYR A 292 18.00 -54.91 49.06
N GLN A 293 17.33 -53.78 48.77
CA GLN A 293 16.78 -52.90 49.78
C GLN A 293 15.71 -53.63 50.61
N ASN A 294 14.79 -54.34 49.96
CA ASN A 294 13.78 -55.13 50.67
C ASN A 294 14.41 -56.24 51.52
N ALA A 295 15.40 -56.96 50.99
CA ALA A 295 16.15 -57.97 51.77
C ALA A 295 16.81 -57.34 53.01
N TYR A 296 17.52 -56.22 52.84
CA TYR A 296 18.12 -55.51 53.97
C TYR A 296 17.07 -55.04 54.99
N LEU A 297 15.92 -54.54 54.56
CA LEU A 297 14.86 -54.08 55.45
C LEU A 297 14.27 -55.23 56.28
N ILE A 298 14.08 -56.41 55.68
CA ILE A 298 13.60 -57.62 56.38
C ILE A 298 14.63 -58.06 57.42
N GLU A 299 15.87 -58.31 56.99
CA GLU A 299 16.96 -58.77 57.88
C GLU A 299 17.20 -57.78 59.04
N ARG A 300 17.10 -56.47 58.77
CA ARG A 300 17.25 -55.43 59.79
C ARG A 300 16.09 -55.46 60.81
N GLU A 301 14.88 -55.76 60.38
CA GLU A 301 13.72 -55.87 61.26
C GLU A 301 13.79 -57.16 62.11
N ASP A 302 14.24 -58.26 61.52
CA ASP A 302 14.53 -59.51 62.23
C ASP A 302 15.58 -59.25 63.32
N TYR A 303 16.68 -58.58 63.00
CA TYR A 303 17.69 -58.17 63.99
C TYR A 303 17.11 -57.31 65.13
N ARG A 304 16.17 -56.42 64.84
CA ARG A 304 15.55 -55.53 65.84
C ARG A 304 14.57 -56.23 66.77
N SER A 305 13.96 -57.34 66.33
CA SER A 305 12.92 -58.05 67.06
C SER A 305 13.44 -59.24 67.88
N VAL A 306 14.66 -59.70 67.62
CA VAL A 306 15.26 -60.86 68.31
C VAL A 306 15.85 -60.48 69.67
N ILE A 307 15.53 -61.26 70.70
CA ILE A 307 16.17 -61.25 72.02
C ILE A 307 16.96 -62.56 72.14
N GLY A 308 18.29 -62.47 72.13
CA GLY A 308 19.16 -63.65 72.12
C GLY A 308 20.53 -63.40 72.77
N THR A 309 21.37 -64.42 72.77
CA THR A 309 22.76 -64.32 73.26
C THR A 309 23.62 -63.45 72.32
N SER A 310 24.76 -62.95 72.80
CA SER A 310 25.66 -62.10 72.00
C SER A 310 26.15 -62.79 70.72
N GLU A 311 26.33 -64.10 70.73
CA GLU A 311 26.79 -64.87 69.56
C GLU A 311 25.68 -65.01 68.51
N GLU A 312 24.42 -65.20 68.92
CA GLU A 312 23.26 -65.25 68.02
C GLU A 312 23.01 -63.90 67.35
N LEU A 313 23.12 -62.80 68.11
CA LEU A 313 22.99 -61.44 67.57
C LEU A 313 24.10 -61.10 66.57
N LYS A 314 25.30 -61.65 66.75
CA LYS A 314 26.42 -61.45 65.83
C LYS A 314 26.18 -62.09 64.47
N VAL A 315 25.67 -63.32 64.44
CA VAL A 315 25.34 -64.02 63.18
C VAL A 315 24.27 -63.24 62.41
N ILE A 316 23.19 -62.82 63.07
CA ILE A 316 22.13 -62.03 62.42
C ILE A 316 22.68 -60.69 61.89
N TRP A 317 23.57 -60.02 62.64
CA TRP A 317 24.19 -58.79 62.18
C TRP A 317 25.06 -58.97 60.92
N GLU A 318 25.76 -60.10 60.77
CA GLU A 318 26.50 -60.41 59.54
C GLU A 318 25.58 -60.50 58.32
N HIS A 319 24.39 -61.10 58.45
CA HIS A 319 23.38 -61.15 57.40
C HIS A 319 22.84 -59.76 57.02
N VAL A 320 22.59 -58.91 58.00
CA VAL A 320 22.16 -57.52 57.75
C VAL A 320 23.27 -56.74 57.04
N GLN A 321 24.52 -56.88 57.47
CA GLN A 321 25.65 -56.19 56.87
C GLN A 321 25.92 -56.64 55.43
N ASP A 322 25.82 -57.95 55.14
CA ASP A 322 25.92 -58.46 53.77
C ASP A 322 24.78 -57.94 52.87
N SER A 323 23.54 -57.93 53.37
CA SER A 323 22.39 -57.37 52.64
C SER A 323 22.54 -55.86 52.41
N TYR A 324 23.05 -55.12 53.39
CA TYR A 324 23.40 -53.70 53.25
C TYR A 324 24.47 -53.49 52.18
N ASN A 325 25.57 -54.24 52.22
CA ASN A 325 26.66 -54.14 51.24
C ASN A 325 26.18 -54.43 49.82
N LYS A 326 25.31 -55.45 49.65
CA LYS A 326 24.68 -55.76 48.37
C LYS A 326 23.81 -54.61 47.88
N MET A 327 22.97 -54.05 48.75
CA MET A 327 22.13 -52.89 48.44
C MET A 327 22.98 -51.67 48.05
N ASP A 328 23.98 -51.31 48.86
CA ASP A 328 24.87 -50.16 48.64
C ASP A 328 25.67 -50.30 47.33
N ASN A 329 26.21 -51.49 47.05
CA ASN A 329 26.91 -51.75 45.80
C ASN A 329 26.00 -51.57 44.57
N GLN A 330 24.73 -51.98 44.67
CA GLN A 330 23.78 -51.80 43.56
C GLN A 330 23.32 -50.34 43.43
N TYR A 331 23.20 -49.63 44.55
CA TYR A 331 22.99 -48.18 44.54
C TYR A 331 24.14 -47.46 43.81
N LYS A 332 25.39 -47.81 44.12
CA LYS A 332 26.57 -47.26 43.42
C LYS A 332 26.56 -47.57 41.92
N LYS A 333 26.17 -48.78 41.52
CA LYS A 333 26.00 -49.14 40.09
C LYS A 333 24.88 -48.34 39.42
N GLN A 334 23.76 -48.13 40.11
CA GLN A 334 22.68 -47.27 39.63
C GLN A 334 23.18 -45.84 39.39
N GLN A 335 23.88 -45.25 40.37
CA GLN A 335 24.46 -43.91 40.25
C GLN A 335 25.47 -43.81 39.10
N LEU A 336 26.31 -44.83 38.91
CA LEU A 336 27.25 -44.90 37.79
C LEU A 336 26.52 -44.84 36.44
N VAL A 337 25.45 -45.61 36.28
CA VAL A 337 24.65 -45.63 35.04
C VAL A 337 23.92 -44.30 34.84
N THR A 338 23.36 -43.72 35.90
CA THR A 338 22.75 -42.38 35.84
C THR A 338 23.77 -41.32 35.43
N GLY A 339 24.97 -41.36 35.97
CA GLY A 339 26.07 -40.45 35.57
C GLY A 339 26.46 -40.63 34.11
N ALA A 340 26.54 -41.87 33.63
CA ALA A 340 26.81 -42.16 32.22
C ALA A 340 25.70 -41.63 31.28
N MET A 341 24.43 -41.75 31.67
CA MET A 341 23.31 -41.16 30.92
C MET A 341 23.42 -39.65 30.85
N VAL A 342 23.59 -38.98 31.99
CA VAL A 342 23.72 -37.51 32.01
C VAL A 342 24.93 -37.06 31.19
N GLY A 343 26.06 -37.76 31.28
CA GLY A 343 27.26 -37.48 30.50
C GLY A 343 27.04 -37.64 29.00
N LEU A 344 26.43 -38.75 28.57
CA LEU A 344 26.10 -38.99 27.17
C LEU A 344 25.11 -37.94 26.64
N TYR A 345 24.10 -37.59 27.44
CA TYR A 345 23.09 -36.61 27.09
C TYR A 345 23.67 -35.21 26.90
N LEU A 346 24.50 -34.75 27.84
CA LEU A 346 25.18 -33.45 27.74
C LEU A 346 26.16 -33.44 26.57
N TRP A 347 26.89 -34.53 26.36
CA TRP A 347 27.79 -34.65 25.20
C TRP A 347 27.03 -34.64 23.87
N ASN A 348 25.85 -35.27 23.79
CA ASN A 348 24.96 -35.20 22.63
C ASN A 348 24.58 -33.75 22.29
N ILE A 349 24.24 -32.92 23.29
CA ILE A 349 23.91 -31.51 23.08
C ILE A 349 25.13 -30.73 22.61
N ALA A 350 26.28 -30.93 23.26
CA ALA A 350 27.53 -30.26 22.90
C ALA A 350 27.98 -30.63 21.47
N ASP A 351 27.89 -31.91 21.10
CA ASP A 351 28.25 -32.42 19.79
C ASP A 351 27.38 -31.80 18.68
N ALA A 352 26.07 -31.64 18.93
CA ALA A 352 25.16 -31.03 17.98
C ALA A 352 25.55 -29.58 17.62
N TYR A 353 26.14 -28.86 18.56
CA TYR A 353 26.60 -27.48 18.37
C TYR A 353 28.03 -27.40 17.81
N LEU A 354 28.97 -28.12 18.41
CA LEU A 354 30.40 -28.02 18.12
C LEU A 354 30.78 -28.66 16.79
N PHE A 355 30.19 -29.81 16.48
CA PHE A 355 30.52 -30.61 15.29
C PHE A 355 29.47 -30.50 14.19
N MET A 356 28.64 -29.45 14.23
CA MET A 356 27.79 -29.10 13.10
C MET A 356 28.68 -28.74 11.89
N PRO A 357 28.57 -29.46 10.76
CA PRO A 357 29.40 -29.23 9.60
C PRO A 357 29.25 -27.79 9.12
N LYS A 358 30.37 -27.14 8.84
CA LYS A 358 30.38 -25.85 8.15
C LYS A 358 29.96 -26.12 6.71
N ILE A 359 28.71 -25.82 6.37
CA ILE A 359 28.21 -26.00 5.00
C ILE A 359 28.94 -24.98 4.11
N GLY A 360 29.87 -25.47 3.29
CA GLY A 360 30.41 -24.73 2.16
C GLY A 360 29.48 -24.80 0.94
N GLU A 361 29.68 -23.91 -0.02
CA GLU A 361 28.81 -23.69 -1.21
C GLU A 361 28.41 -24.97 -1.97
N LYS A 362 29.21 -26.05 -1.91
CA LYS A 362 28.95 -27.34 -2.58
C LYS A 362 27.80 -28.17 -1.98
N HIS A 363 27.36 -27.91 -0.76
CA HIS A 363 26.35 -28.72 -0.05
C HIS A 363 25.01 -27.98 0.18
N VAL A 364 24.81 -26.87 -0.54
CA VAL A 364 23.60 -26.05 -0.43
C VAL A 364 22.52 -26.62 -1.34
N SER A 365 21.60 -27.40 -0.78
CA SER A 365 20.32 -27.71 -1.43
C SER A 365 19.50 -26.42 -1.51
N VAL A 366 19.26 -25.93 -2.72
CA VAL A 366 18.40 -24.78 -2.99
C VAL A 366 16.96 -25.29 -2.93
N TYR A 367 16.30 -25.11 -1.79
CA TYR A 367 14.85 -25.26 -1.74
C TYR A 367 14.22 -23.95 -2.23
N PRO A 368 13.39 -23.95 -3.28
CA PRO A 368 12.57 -22.78 -3.57
C PRO A 368 11.61 -22.59 -2.40
N THR A 369 11.81 -21.56 -1.60
CA THR A 369 10.79 -21.09 -0.67
C THR A 369 9.68 -20.44 -1.50
N ILE A 370 8.68 -21.25 -1.88
CA ILE A 370 7.37 -20.75 -2.25
C ILE A 370 6.67 -20.48 -0.92
N ASP A 371 6.54 -19.20 -0.57
CA ASP A 371 5.77 -18.63 0.53
C ASP A 371 5.86 -19.28 1.93
N GLY A 372 5.88 -18.42 2.95
CA GLY A 372 5.98 -18.82 4.35
C GLY A 372 4.98 -19.94 4.69
N PHE A 373 5.49 -20.95 5.42
CA PHE A 373 4.86 -22.22 5.82
C PHE A 373 4.87 -23.35 4.79
N ALA A 374 5.91 -24.20 4.89
CA ALA A 374 5.77 -25.62 4.61
C ALA A 374 6.60 -26.44 5.61
N LEU A 375 5.94 -26.89 6.68
CA LEU A 375 6.29 -28.17 7.31
C LEU A 375 5.91 -29.26 6.30
N ARG A 376 6.87 -29.69 5.48
CA ARG A 376 6.72 -30.92 4.69
C ARG A 376 7.62 -31.98 5.31
N LEU A 377 6.99 -32.85 6.10
CA LEU A 377 7.53 -34.17 6.43
C LEU A 377 7.51 -34.99 5.14
N GLU A 378 8.66 -35.08 4.46
CA GLU A 378 8.91 -36.18 3.53
C GLU A 378 9.63 -37.26 4.33
N ALA A 379 8.84 -38.24 4.77
CA ALA A 379 9.35 -39.54 5.19
C ALA A 379 9.68 -40.32 3.91
N GLU A 380 10.92 -40.24 3.45
CA GLU A 380 11.51 -41.31 2.66
C GLU A 380 12.28 -42.21 3.62
N LEU A 381 11.66 -43.33 3.97
CA LEU A 381 12.35 -44.52 4.48
C LEU A 381 12.49 -45.50 3.31
N PRO A 382 13.65 -46.20 3.17
CA PRO A 382 13.70 -47.42 2.37
C PRO A 382 12.84 -48.54 2.97
#